data_AF-A0A2M9KA04-F1
#
_entry.id   AF-A0A2M9KA04-F1
#
_cell.length_a   1.000
_cell.length_b   1.000
_cell.length_c   1.000
_cell.angle_alpha   90.00
_cell.angle_beta   90.00
_cell.angle_gamma   90.00
#
_symmetry.space_group_name_H-M   'P 1'
#
loop_
_entity.id
_entity.type
_entity.pdbx_description
1 polymer ?
#
loop_
_entity_poly.entity_id
_entity_poly.type
_entity_poly.pdbx_seq_one_letter_code
_entity_poly.pdbx_strand_id
1 'polypeptide(L)'
;MITVGVEEEYLLVDPDTGVPAPLVEDVRRTAGLGPLAERGEVQDELLQAQVEVATPVCSSLEEVGGHLLRLRHAMASAAEANGCRIAATGAAPVRGPSPVPVTPTPRYLRMEGDARQLVDEHLICGMHVHVAVPDPETGVAVLNRIRYRLPTLLAMSANSPVWDGHDTGFASWRTIVFGRWPVSGPPPRFAGHLDYEQRLEALVASGVIPDRGQVYWQARLSDRYPTVEVRCSDVQLRADDAVMLAGIVRALVATAIAEEKAGVPAPPCAPELVRAGTWHAARYGLNSTLLDPLGHPHTSGDVLCSLLLHITPALEEAGDFRQVSALVHRLLQEGTPADRQRRALTEGGLPGLLGLITGATASD
;
A
#
# COMPACT_ATOMS: atom_id res chain seq x y z
N MET A 1 -1.51 -17.94 16.75
CA MET A 1 -2.39 -17.05 15.94
C MET A 1 -1.52 -15.93 15.41
N ILE A 2 -1.55 -15.70 14.09
CA ILE A 2 -0.75 -14.65 13.43
C ILE A 2 -1.57 -13.37 13.42
N THR A 3 -1.05 -12.32 14.05
CA THR A 3 -1.71 -11.00 14.12
C THR A 3 -1.36 -10.12 12.93
N VAL A 4 -2.20 -9.14 12.66
CA VAL A 4 -2.10 -8.21 11.54
C VAL A 4 -2.34 -6.78 11.98
N GLY A 5 -1.65 -5.82 11.38
CA GLY A 5 -1.93 -4.39 11.48
C GLY A 5 -1.99 -3.76 10.09
N VAL A 6 -2.84 -2.76 9.90
CA VAL A 6 -3.01 -2.08 8.60
C VAL A 6 -2.81 -0.59 8.78
N GLU A 7 -2.01 0.00 7.88
CA GLU A 7 -1.86 1.44 7.74
C GLU A 7 -2.48 1.87 6.40
N GLU A 8 -3.24 2.97 6.39
CA GLU A 8 -3.74 3.61 5.17
C GLU A 8 -3.37 5.09 5.16
N GLU A 9 -2.85 5.55 4.03
CA GLU A 9 -2.58 6.96 3.77
C GLU A 9 -3.72 7.54 2.90
N TYR A 10 -4.15 8.76 3.16
CA TYR A 10 -5.13 9.47 2.35
C TYR A 10 -4.63 10.87 1.96
N LEU A 11 -5.04 11.33 0.78
CA LEU A 11 -4.89 12.73 0.42
C LEU A 11 -6.01 13.56 1.03
N LEU A 12 -5.66 14.74 1.52
CA LEU A 12 -6.60 15.82 1.80
C LEU A 12 -6.76 16.65 0.54
N VAL A 13 -7.99 16.81 0.06
CA VAL A 13 -8.28 17.52 -1.19
C VAL A 13 -9.40 18.52 -1.00
N ASP A 14 -9.32 19.61 -1.77
CA ASP A 14 -10.44 20.53 -1.97
C ASP A 14 -11.62 19.78 -2.61
N PRO A 15 -12.86 19.90 -2.07
CA PRO A 15 -13.99 19.10 -2.50
C PRO A 15 -14.45 19.38 -3.94
N ASP A 16 -14.25 20.60 -4.43
CA ASP A 16 -14.76 21.03 -5.73
C ASP A 16 -13.72 20.84 -6.84
N THR A 17 -12.44 21.08 -6.52
CA THR A 17 -11.35 21.10 -7.49
C THR A 17 -10.47 19.84 -7.44
N GLY A 18 -10.48 19.10 -6.32
CA GLY A 18 -9.61 17.94 -6.10
C GLY A 18 -8.14 18.28 -5.87
N VAL A 19 -7.80 19.57 -5.77
CA VAL A 19 -6.44 20.04 -5.49
C VAL A 19 -6.03 19.61 -4.08
N PRO A 20 -4.82 19.05 -3.88
CA PRO A 20 -4.31 18.74 -2.55
C PRO A 20 -4.34 19.95 -1.60
N ALA A 21 -4.93 19.75 -0.42
CA ALA A 21 -5.16 20.77 0.58
C ALA A 21 -4.21 20.57 1.77
N PRO A 22 -3.27 21.50 2.05
CA PRO A 22 -2.28 21.37 3.11
C PRO A 22 -2.88 21.64 4.51
N LEU A 23 -3.82 20.80 4.93
CA LEU A 23 -4.64 20.98 6.14
C LEU A 23 -4.43 19.87 7.18
N VAL A 24 -3.38 19.06 7.07
CA VAL A 24 -3.19 17.89 7.95
C VAL A 24 -3.21 18.26 9.43
N GLU A 25 -2.55 19.34 9.85
CA GLU A 25 -2.52 19.75 11.27
C GLU A 25 -3.92 20.05 11.82
N ASP A 26 -4.74 20.74 11.03
CA ASP A 26 -6.11 21.12 11.39
C ASP A 26 -7.03 19.89 11.48
N VAL A 27 -6.91 18.99 10.50
CA VAL A 27 -7.65 17.72 10.45
C VAL A 27 -7.26 16.83 11.63
N ARG A 28 -5.97 16.65 11.91
CA ARG A 28 -5.49 15.81 13.03
C ARG A 28 -5.92 16.35 14.38
N ARG A 29 -5.84 17.66 14.56
CA ARG A 29 -6.33 18.34 15.77
C ARG A 29 -7.82 18.10 15.97
N THR A 30 -8.61 18.21 14.90
CA THR A 30 -10.05 17.96 14.95
C THR A 30 -10.37 16.49 15.25
N ALA A 31 -9.67 15.57 14.60
CA ALA A 31 -9.83 14.13 14.81
C ALA A 31 -9.48 13.71 16.24
N GLY A 32 -8.36 14.20 16.78
CA GLY A 32 -7.91 13.88 18.14
C GLY A 32 -8.72 14.53 19.25
N LEU A 33 -9.65 15.43 18.92
CA LEU A 33 -10.70 15.92 19.83
C LEU A 33 -11.97 15.07 19.76
N GLY A 34 -12.13 14.26 18.72
CA GLY A 34 -13.27 13.37 18.54
C GLY A 34 -13.13 12.05 19.32
N PRO A 35 -14.24 11.33 19.55
CA PRO A 35 -14.22 10.08 20.31
C PRO A 35 -13.76 8.87 19.48
N LEU A 36 -13.55 9.05 18.16
CA LEU A 36 -13.40 7.94 17.21
C LEU A 36 -11.97 7.64 16.80
N ALA A 37 -11.00 8.49 17.11
CA ALA A 37 -9.59 8.27 16.78
C ALA A 37 -8.71 8.58 18.00
N GLU A 38 -7.81 7.67 18.34
CA GLU A 38 -6.81 7.91 19.37
C GLU A 38 -5.61 8.66 18.78
N ARG A 39 -4.89 9.44 19.60
CA ARG A 39 -3.73 10.23 19.15
C ARG A 39 -2.62 9.41 18.50
N GLY A 40 -2.49 8.13 18.86
CA GLY A 40 -1.48 7.22 18.31
C GLY A 40 -1.88 6.58 16.97
N GLU A 41 -3.15 6.67 16.58
CA GLU A 41 -3.69 6.06 15.36
C GLU A 41 -3.59 6.99 14.15
N VAL A 42 -3.23 8.26 14.35
CA VAL A 42 -3.25 9.30 13.31
C VAL A 42 -1.90 10.03 13.24
N GLN A 43 -1.24 9.91 12.10
CA GLN A 43 0.12 10.41 11.89
C GLN A 43 0.16 11.46 10.76
N ASP A 44 1.15 12.35 10.83
CA ASP A 44 1.49 13.21 9.69
C ASP A 44 2.22 12.39 8.64
N GLU A 45 2.19 12.86 7.40
CA GLU A 45 3.07 12.36 6.36
C GLU A 45 4.01 13.44 5.79
N LEU A 46 4.85 13.05 4.83
CA LEU A 46 5.85 13.94 4.21
C LEU A 46 5.27 15.30 3.78
N LEU A 47 4.14 15.30 3.08
CA LEU A 47 3.47 16.53 2.63
C LEU A 47 2.24 16.84 3.48
N GLN A 48 2.00 18.13 3.73
CA GLN A 48 0.92 18.58 4.60
C GLN A 48 -0.50 18.32 4.08
N ALA A 49 -0.63 17.73 2.89
CA ALA A 49 -1.89 17.29 2.29
C ALA A 49 -2.09 15.78 2.38
N GLN A 50 -1.35 15.08 3.23
CA GLN A 50 -1.47 13.64 3.46
C GLN A 50 -1.69 13.36 4.93
N VAL A 51 -2.53 12.37 5.22
CA VAL A 51 -2.76 11.87 6.58
C VAL A 51 -2.66 10.35 6.56
N GLU A 52 -2.00 9.79 7.56
CA GLU A 52 -1.91 8.33 7.76
C GLU A 52 -2.75 7.92 8.95
N VAL A 53 -3.47 6.80 8.80
CA VAL A 53 -4.12 6.11 9.91
C VAL A 53 -3.58 4.69 10.07
N ALA A 54 -3.51 4.20 11.30
CA ALA A 54 -3.05 2.86 11.61
C ALA A 54 -4.04 2.14 12.54
N THR A 55 -4.37 0.89 12.21
CA THR A 55 -5.13 0.02 13.13
C THR A 55 -4.24 -0.39 14.31
N PRO A 56 -4.83 -0.77 15.46
CA PRO A 56 -4.10 -1.54 16.44
C PRO A 56 -3.70 -2.92 15.87
N VAL A 57 -2.99 -3.71 16.69
CA VAL A 57 -2.69 -5.11 16.37
C VAL A 57 -3.99 -5.93 16.46
N CYS A 58 -4.46 -6.40 15.31
CA CYS A 58 -5.68 -7.19 15.17
C CYS A 58 -5.38 -8.69 15.11
N SER A 59 -6.32 -9.48 15.60
CA SER A 59 -6.33 -10.95 15.61
C SER A 59 -7.23 -11.54 14.51
N SER A 60 -8.18 -10.76 13.98
CA SER A 60 -9.14 -11.17 12.94
C SER A 60 -9.31 -10.11 11.85
N LEU A 61 -9.82 -10.51 10.68
CA LEU A 61 -10.20 -9.56 9.62
C LEU A 61 -11.43 -8.73 9.98
N GLU A 62 -12.29 -9.23 10.87
CA GLU A 62 -13.42 -8.48 11.41
C GLU A 62 -12.93 -7.27 12.23
N GLU A 63 -11.93 -7.46 13.09
CA GLU A 63 -11.29 -6.37 13.84
C GLU A 63 -10.65 -5.35 12.89
N VAL A 64 -9.89 -5.82 11.88
CA VAL A 64 -9.32 -4.93 10.84
C VAL A 64 -10.40 -4.10 10.17
N GLY A 65 -11.48 -4.73 9.69
CA GLY A 65 -12.60 -4.04 9.04
C GLY A 65 -13.25 -3.00 9.94
N GLY A 66 -13.55 -3.36 11.19
CA GLY A 66 -14.15 -2.44 12.17
C GLY A 66 -13.26 -1.22 12.46
N HIS A 67 -11.95 -1.43 12.62
CA HIS A 67 -11.02 -0.32 12.85
C HIS A 67 -10.86 0.56 11.61
N LEU A 68 -10.74 0.00 10.40
CA LEU A 68 -10.64 0.77 9.17
C LEU A 68 -11.88 1.63 8.92
N LEU A 69 -13.08 1.08 9.09
CA LEU A 69 -14.33 1.82 8.95
C LEU A 69 -14.41 2.99 9.94
N ARG A 70 -14.10 2.74 11.22
CA ARG A 70 -14.08 3.79 12.25
C ARG A 70 -13.06 4.89 11.91
N LEU A 71 -11.84 4.52 11.53
CA LEU A 71 -10.76 5.47 11.25
C LEU A 71 -11.07 6.31 9.99
N ARG A 72 -11.55 5.67 8.91
CA ARG A 72 -12.03 6.36 7.70
C ARG A 72 -13.13 7.35 8.02
N HIS A 73 -14.13 6.96 8.81
CA HIS A 73 -15.22 7.85 9.21
C HIS A 73 -14.72 9.02 10.07
N ALA A 74 -13.81 8.77 11.02
CA ALA A 74 -13.20 9.80 11.84
C ALA A 74 -12.43 10.82 10.99
N MET A 75 -11.62 10.36 10.03
CA MET A 75 -10.85 11.22 9.13
C MET A 75 -11.73 11.99 8.16
N ALA A 76 -12.74 11.34 7.56
CA ALA A 76 -13.70 12.01 6.69
C ALA A 76 -14.42 13.14 7.43
N SER A 77 -14.95 12.86 8.63
CA SER A 77 -15.64 13.85 9.46
C SER A 77 -14.73 15.02 9.85
N ALA A 78 -13.47 14.73 10.21
CA ALA A 78 -12.50 15.74 10.56
C ALA A 78 -12.09 16.60 9.36
N ALA A 79 -11.88 16.00 8.18
CA ALA A 79 -11.60 16.71 6.94
C ALA A 79 -12.75 17.66 6.56
N GLU A 80 -13.99 17.17 6.64
CA GLU A 80 -15.18 17.95 6.35
C GLU A 80 -15.33 19.19 7.24
N ALA A 81 -15.09 19.02 8.54
CA ALA A 81 -15.12 20.12 9.50
C ALA A 81 -14.07 21.21 9.23
N ASN A 82 -13.01 20.88 8.47
CA ASN A 82 -11.95 21.81 8.07
C ASN A 82 -12.05 22.22 6.59
N GLY A 83 -13.16 21.91 5.91
CA GLY A 83 -13.42 22.36 4.54
C GLY A 83 -12.73 21.55 3.45
N CYS A 84 -12.21 20.37 3.74
CA CYS A 84 -11.64 19.45 2.75
C CYS A 84 -12.29 18.06 2.80
N ARG A 85 -11.83 17.14 1.95
CA ARG A 85 -12.22 15.73 1.96
C ARG A 85 -10.98 14.84 2.00
N ILE A 86 -11.11 13.66 2.59
CA ILE A 86 -10.13 12.60 2.34
C ILE A 86 -10.40 11.96 0.98
N ALA A 87 -9.35 11.60 0.25
CA ALA A 87 -9.41 10.90 -1.01
C ALA A 87 -8.59 9.60 -0.94
N ALA A 88 -9.26 8.47 -1.15
CA ALA A 88 -8.67 7.14 -1.20
C ALA A 88 -8.16 6.82 -2.61
N THR A 89 -7.04 7.43 -3.00
CA THR A 89 -6.36 7.20 -4.27
C THR A 89 -4.86 7.12 -4.07
N GLY A 90 -4.19 6.25 -4.81
CA GLY A 90 -2.74 6.04 -4.65
C GLY A 90 -1.87 7.21 -5.10
N ALA A 91 -2.41 8.14 -5.88
CA ALA A 91 -1.71 9.34 -6.34
C ALA A 91 -2.70 10.49 -6.55
N ALA A 92 -2.24 11.73 -6.35
CA ALA A 92 -3.05 12.92 -6.53
C ALA A 92 -3.48 13.08 -8.00
N PRO A 93 -4.80 13.06 -8.29
CA PRO A 93 -5.29 13.15 -9.66
C PRO A 93 -5.15 14.57 -10.23
N VAL A 94 -5.08 15.59 -9.37
CA VAL A 94 -5.01 17.01 -9.75
C VAL A 94 -3.80 17.65 -9.10
N ARG A 95 -3.12 18.53 -9.84
CA ARG A 95 -2.00 19.33 -9.35
C ARG A 95 -2.47 20.72 -8.95
N GLY A 96 -1.98 21.20 -7.81
CA GLY A 96 -2.18 22.59 -7.39
C GLY A 96 -1.28 23.59 -8.14
N PRO A 97 -1.57 24.89 -8.05
CA PRO A 97 -0.75 25.94 -8.68
C PRO A 97 0.64 26.08 -8.03
N SER A 98 0.84 25.52 -6.85
CA SER A 98 2.11 25.52 -6.12
C SER A 98 2.33 24.15 -5.46
N PRO A 99 3.60 23.75 -5.21
CA PRO A 99 3.90 22.54 -4.48
C PRO A 99 3.27 22.56 -3.08
N VAL A 100 2.84 21.39 -2.61
CA VAL A 100 2.34 21.23 -1.24
C VAL A 100 3.51 21.38 -0.26
N PRO A 101 3.38 22.19 0.80
CA PRO A 101 4.42 22.31 1.81
C PRO A 101 4.74 20.97 2.48
N VAL A 102 6.02 20.80 2.82
CA VAL A 102 6.52 19.65 3.58
C VAL A 102 6.15 19.81 5.06
N THR A 103 5.82 18.73 5.74
CA THR A 103 5.61 18.73 7.19
C THR A 103 6.93 19.11 7.90
N PRO A 104 6.94 20.08 8.84
CA PRO A 104 8.16 20.73 9.32
C PRO A 104 8.95 19.88 10.33
N THR A 105 9.27 18.64 9.98
CA THR A 105 10.18 17.78 10.74
C THR A 105 11.60 17.87 10.18
N PRO A 106 12.66 17.72 11.01
CA PRO A 106 14.04 17.75 10.52
C PRO A 106 14.33 16.73 9.42
N ARG A 107 13.70 15.55 9.49
CA ARG A 107 13.82 14.48 8.50
C ARG A 107 13.26 14.91 7.14
N TYR A 108 12.04 15.41 7.13
CA TYR A 108 11.35 15.77 5.90
C TYR A 108 11.95 17.02 5.24
N LEU A 109 12.36 18.02 6.02
CA LEU A 109 13.08 19.19 5.51
C LEU A 109 14.42 18.82 4.86
N ARG A 110 15.13 17.81 5.39
CA ARG A 110 16.33 17.27 4.76
C ARG A 110 15.98 16.61 3.41
N MET A 111 14.93 15.78 3.37
CA MET A 111 14.48 15.15 2.12
C MET A 111 14.16 16.17 1.04
N GLU A 112 13.49 17.28 1.42
CA GLU A 112 13.18 18.39 0.51
C GLU A 112 14.44 19.05 -0.05
N GLY A 113 15.48 19.23 0.78
CA GLY A 113 16.77 19.76 0.37
C GLY A 113 17.54 18.83 -0.58
N ASP A 114 17.47 17.52 -0.35
CA ASP A 114 18.25 16.51 -1.10
C ASP A 114 17.60 16.18 -2.46
N ALA A 115 16.26 16.14 -2.54
CA ALA A 115 15.53 15.66 -3.72
C ALA A 115 14.22 16.43 -3.98
N ARG A 116 14.31 17.76 -4.06
CA ARG A 116 13.15 18.68 -4.16
C ARG A 116 12.04 18.22 -5.10
N GLN A 117 12.36 17.91 -6.36
CA GLN A 117 11.34 17.51 -7.35
C GLN A 117 10.65 16.19 -6.98
N LEU A 118 11.38 15.23 -6.38
CA LEU A 118 10.77 13.96 -5.96
C LEU A 118 9.83 14.16 -4.76
N VAL A 119 10.16 15.11 -3.87
CA VAL A 119 9.32 15.50 -2.74
C VAL A 119 8.07 16.23 -3.22
N ASP A 120 8.20 17.20 -4.12
CA ASP A 120 7.05 17.94 -4.69
C ASP A 120 6.06 16.99 -5.41
N GLU A 121 6.56 15.86 -5.93
CA GLU A 121 5.76 14.83 -6.59
C GLU A 121 5.41 13.64 -5.68
N HIS A 122 5.68 13.71 -4.37
CA HIS A 122 5.39 12.64 -3.41
C HIS A 122 3.94 12.63 -2.91
N LEU A 123 3.00 13.10 -3.74
CA LEU A 123 1.56 13.10 -3.46
C LEU A 123 0.96 11.71 -3.75
N ILE A 124 1.48 10.69 -3.07
CA ILE A 124 1.15 9.29 -3.26
C ILE A 124 0.73 8.65 -1.95
N CYS A 125 -0.26 7.76 -1.98
CA CYS A 125 -0.83 7.16 -0.77
C CYS A 125 -0.86 5.64 -0.85
N GLY A 126 -0.31 4.99 0.17
CA GLY A 126 -0.22 3.54 0.28
C GLY A 126 -1.24 2.89 1.20
N MET A 127 -1.28 1.57 1.11
CA MET A 127 -1.75 0.70 2.17
C MET A 127 -0.58 -0.21 2.59
N HIS A 128 -0.30 -0.28 3.89
CA HIS A 128 0.72 -1.18 4.43
C HIS A 128 0.08 -2.25 5.30
N VAL A 129 0.53 -3.49 5.15
CA VAL A 129 0.06 -4.62 5.96
C VAL A 129 1.24 -5.19 6.74
N HIS A 130 1.16 -5.09 8.06
CA HIS A 130 2.07 -5.70 8.99
C HIS A 130 1.56 -7.09 9.39
N VAL A 131 2.39 -8.11 9.28
CA VAL A 131 2.05 -9.47 9.72
C VAL A 131 3.11 -9.98 10.67
N ALA A 132 2.70 -10.44 11.86
CA ALA A 132 3.61 -10.92 12.89
C ALA A 132 4.41 -12.14 12.42
N VAL A 133 5.71 -12.12 12.73
CA VAL A 133 6.64 -13.24 12.51
C VAL A 133 7.32 -13.61 13.83
N PRO A 134 7.69 -14.89 14.04
CA PRO A 134 8.21 -15.33 15.33
C PRO A 134 9.59 -14.74 15.65
N ASP A 135 10.41 -14.51 14.62
CA ASP A 135 11.77 -14.01 14.74
C ASP A 135 12.25 -13.40 13.40
N PRO A 136 13.33 -12.60 13.41
CA PRO A 136 13.84 -11.95 12.19
C PRO A 136 14.38 -12.91 11.12
N GLU A 137 14.91 -14.09 11.49
CA GLU A 137 15.41 -15.08 10.53
C GLU A 137 14.25 -15.65 9.73
N THR A 138 13.17 -16.04 10.42
CA THR A 138 11.89 -16.42 9.81
C THR A 138 11.34 -15.27 8.96
N GLY A 139 11.42 -14.02 9.44
CA GLY A 139 11.00 -12.84 8.69
C GLY A 139 11.72 -12.70 7.33
N VAL A 140 13.04 -12.85 7.29
CA VAL A 140 13.81 -12.81 6.04
C VAL A 140 13.45 -14.00 5.13
N ALA A 141 13.26 -15.18 5.70
CA ALA A 141 12.82 -16.36 4.95
C ALA A 141 11.44 -16.14 4.30
N VAL A 142 10.52 -15.46 4.99
CA VAL A 142 9.23 -15.02 4.45
C VAL A 142 9.42 -14.01 3.33
N LEU A 143 10.21 -12.95 3.52
CA LEU A 143 10.49 -11.94 2.48
C LEU A 143 10.98 -12.58 1.18
N ASN A 144 11.93 -13.51 1.30
CA ASN A 144 12.47 -14.25 0.16
C ASN A 144 11.40 -15.06 -0.60
N ARG A 145 10.41 -15.61 0.10
CA ARG A 145 9.32 -16.42 -0.48
C ARG A 145 8.22 -15.57 -1.08
N ILE A 146 7.88 -14.42 -0.49
CA ILE A 146 6.77 -13.60 -0.98
C ILE A 146 7.18 -12.63 -2.10
N ARG A 147 8.47 -12.36 -2.29
CA ARG A 147 8.94 -11.30 -3.21
C ARG A 147 8.40 -11.41 -4.64
N TYR A 148 8.22 -12.62 -5.16
CA TYR A 148 7.71 -12.84 -6.52
C TYR A 148 6.20 -12.64 -6.63
N ARG A 149 5.47 -12.64 -5.52
CA ARG A 149 4.02 -12.36 -5.44
C ARG A 149 3.71 -10.88 -5.26
N LEU A 150 4.68 -10.04 -4.90
CA LEU A 150 4.49 -8.59 -4.76
C LEU A 150 3.94 -7.93 -6.04
N PRO A 151 4.40 -8.27 -7.26
CA PRO A 151 3.76 -7.77 -8.49
C PRO A 151 2.28 -8.13 -8.60
N THR A 152 1.87 -9.33 -8.16
CA THR A 152 0.46 -9.72 -8.16
C THR A 152 -0.35 -8.89 -7.17
N LEU A 153 0.15 -8.70 -5.94
CA LEU A 153 -0.50 -7.85 -4.93
C LEU A 153 -0.62 -6.40 -5.42
N LEU A 154 0.43 -5.87 -6.05
CA LEU A 154 0.41 -4.56 -6.69
C LEU A 154 -0.66 -4.49 -7.79
N ALA A 155 -0.72 -5.47 -8.69
CA ALA A 155 -1.72 -5.49 -9.76
C ALA A 155 -3.16 -5.50 -9.23
N MET A 156 -3.43 -6.25 -8.16
CA MET A 156 -4.73 -6.31 -7.50
C MET A 156 -5.13 -4.98 -6.84
N SER A 157 -4.15 -4.30 -6.24
CA SER A 157 -4.35 -3.12 -5.40
C SER A 157 -4.20 -1.78 -6.14
N ALA A 158 -3.88 -1.81 -7.43
CA ALA A 158 -3.62 -0.61 -8.24
C ALA A 158 -4.80 0.38 -8.20
N ASN A 159 -4.54 1.61 -7.77
CA ASN A 159 -5.54 2.65 -7.50
C ASN A 159 -5.00 4.07 -7.80
N SER A 160 -4.13 4.21 -8.80
CA SER A 160 -3.58 5.53 -9.15
C SER A 160 -3.35 5.71 -10.65
N PRO A 161 -4.39 5.65 -11.49
CA PRO A 161 -4.22 5.80 -12.92
C PRO A 161 -4.07 7.25 -13.39
N VAL A 162 -4.54 8.22 -12.61
CA VAL A 162 -4.59 9.65 -12.98
C VAL A 162 -3.51 10.43 -12.24
N TRP A 163 -2.82 11.32 -12.95
CA TRP A 163 -1.86 12.26 -12.40
C TRP A 163 -1.90 13.55 -13.22
N ASP A 164 -1.84 14.70 -12.57
CA ASP A 164 -1.84 16.02 -13.24
C ASP A 164 -2.98 16.16 -14.29
N GLY A 165 -4.18 15.73 -13.89
CA GLY A 165 -5.42 15.87 -14.67
C GLY A 165 -5.60 14.88 -15.82
N HIS A 166 -4.70 13.92 -16.02
CA HIS A 166 -4.78 12.97 -17.15
C HIS A 166 -4.47 11.53 -16.74
N ASP A 167 -4.98 10.57 -17.53
CA ASP A 167 -4.60 9.15 -17.39
C ASP A 167 -3.13 8.99 -17.78
N THR A 168 -2.32 8.49 -16.87
CA THR A 168 -0.88 8.28 -17.04
C THR A 168 -0.57 7.10 -17.96
N GLY A 169 -1.57 6.28 -18.25
CA GLY A 169 -1.41 4.97 -18.84
C GLY A 169 -1.00 3.89 -17.83
N PHE A 170 -0.70 4.20 -16.57
CA PHE A 170 -0.38 3.19 -15.54
C PHE A 170 -1.62 2.85 -14.70
N ALA A 171 -1.69 1.66 -14.13
CA ALA A 171 -2.71 1.32 -13.13
C ALA A 171 -2.30 1.82 -11.73
N SER A 172 -1.00 1.73 -11.40
CA SER A 172 -0.40 2.31 -10.19
C SER A 172 0.71 3.28 -10.58
N TRP A 173 0.38 4.57 -10.68
CA TRP A 173 1.36 5.63 -10.83
C TRP A 173 2.20 5.82 -9.56
N ARG A 174 1.63 5.53 -8.38
CA ARG A 174 2.35 5.51 -7.10
C ARG A 174 3.64 4.70 -7.17
N THR A 175 3.58 3.51 -7.77
CA THR A 175 4.76 2.64 -7.91
C THR A 175 5.86 3.30 -8.76
N ILE A 176 5.48 4.05 -9.80
CA ILE A 176 6.42 4.75 -10.67
C ILE A 176 7.05 5.94 -9.95
N VAL A 177 6.26 6.71 -9.19
CA VAL A 177 6.75 7.81 -8.36
C VAL A 177 7.77 7.29 -7.34
N PHE A 178 7.44 6.21 -6.60
CA PHE A 178 8.33 5.59 -5.62
C PHE A 178 9.61 5.04 -6.24
N GLY A 179 9.53 4.47 -7.45
CA GLY A 179 10.66 3.86 -8.15
C GLY A 179 11.81 4.81 -8.51
N ARG A 180 11.64 6.11 -8.27
CA ARG A 180 12.67 7.14 -8.51
C ARG A 180 13.57 7.40 -7.30
N TRP A 181 13.21 6.87 -6.13
CA TRP A 181 14.06 6.95 -4.95
C TRP A 181 15.22 5.94 -5.01
N PRO A 182 16.38 6.25 -4.39
CA PRO A 182 17.61 5.46 -4.56
C PRO A 182 17.49 3.98 -4.18
N VAL A 183 16.71 3.68 -3.13
CA VAL A 183 16.50 2.32 -2.63
C VAL A 183 14.99 2.05 -2.64
N SER A 184 14.48 1.54 -3.77
CA SER A 184 13.06 1.33 -3.98
C SER A 184 12.77 0.04 -4.78
N GLY A 185 11.51 -0.41 -4.76
CA GLY A 185 11.03 -1.54 -5.56
C GLY A 185 11.01 -2.87 -4.80
N PRO A 186 10.98 -4.03 -5.49
CA PRO A 186 10.93 -5.32 -4.81
C PRO A 186 12.21 -5.55 -3.98
N PRO A 187 12.11 -6.10 -2.75
CA PRO A 187 13.29 -6.39 -1.94
C PRO A 187 14.19 -7.41 -2.67
N PRO A 188 15.52 -7.31 -2.49
CA PRO A 188 16.44 -8.31 -3.01
C PRO A 188 16.24 -9.64 -2.28
N ARG A 189 16.83 -10.71 -2.81
CA ARG A 189 16.97 -11.96 -2.05
C ARG A 189 18.09 -11.78 -1.03
N PHE A 190 17.90 -12.32 0.17
CA PHE A 190 18.88 -12.32 1.25
C PHE A 190 19.30 -13.75 1.61
N ALA A 191 20.53 -13.93 2.08
CA ALA A 191 21.01 -15.23 2.56
C ALA A 191 20.43 -15.63 3.92
N GLY A 192 20.07 -14.65 4.75
CA GLY A 192 19.54 -14.79 6.11
C GLY A 192 19.47 -13.42 6.79
N HIS A 193 19.13 -13.36 8.08
CA HIS A 193 18.98 -12.08 8.80
C HIS A 193 20.29 -11.28 8.87
N LEU A 194 21.44 -11.95 9.04
CA LEU A 194 22.73 -11.25 9.08
C LEU A 194 23.06 -10.53 7.76
N ASP A 195 22.79 -11.16 6.62
CA ASP A 195 22.98 -10.55 5.29
C ASP A 195 22.00 -9.37 5.07
N TYR A 196 20.77 -9.50 5.57
CA TYR A 196 19.79 -8.41 5.56
C TYR A 196 20.31 -7.17 6.30
N GLU A 197 20.77 -7.35 7.53
CA GLU A 197 21.29 -6.27 8.37
C GLU A 197 22.56 -5.64 7.79
N GLN A 198 23.54 -6.44 7.37
CA GLN A 198 24.80 -5.95 6.79
C GLN A 198 24.56 -5.11 5.53
N ARG A 199 23.59 -5.49 4.70
CA ARG A 199 23.26 -4.75 3.48
C ARG A 199 22.55 -3.43 3.78
N LEU A 200 21.68 -3.40 4.77
CA LEU A 200 21.04 -2.17 5.24
C LEU A 200 22.05 -1.21 5.86
N GLU A 201 22.93 -1.72 6.72
CA GLU A 201 24.04 -0.94 7.28
C GLU A 201 24.94 -0.38 6.18
N ALA A 202 25.29 -1.17 5.16
CA ALA A 202 26.10 -0.71 4.04
C ALA A 202 25.41 0.40 3.22
N LEU A 203 24.09 0.31 3.02
CA LEU A 203 23.31 1.36 2.35
C LEU A 203 23.34 2.67 3.14
N VAL A 204 23.13 2.62 4.45
CA VAL A 204 23.20 3.81 5.31
C VAL A 204 24.62 4.36 5.39
N ALA A 205 25.62 3.51 5.60
CA ALA A 205 27.04 3.90 5.68
C ALA A 205 27.57 4.52 4.39
N SER A 206 26.98 4.19 3.23
CA SER A 206 27.33 4.81 1.95
C SER A 206 26.94 6.28 1.84
N GLY A 207 26.03 6.77 2.71
CA GLY A 207 25.49 8.12 2.66
C GLY A 207 24.45 8.36 1.55
N VAL A 208 24.12 7.35 0.73
CA VAL A 208 23.08 7.43 -0.30
C VAL A 208 21.68 7.57 0.31
N ILE A 209 21.47 6.96 1.48
CA ILE A 209 20.29 7.15 2.33
C ILE A 209 20.73 7.54 3.75
N PRO A 210 19.99 8.44 4.44
CA PRO A 210 20.35 8.90 5.78
C PRO A 210 20.05 7.86 6.86
N ASP A 211 19.04 7.01 6.64
CA ASP A 211 18.59 5.98 7.57
C ASP A 211 17.75 4.90 6.86
N ARG A 212 17.42 3.83 7.60
CA ARG A 212 16.63 2.68 7.13
C ARG A 212 15.21 3.05 6.71
N GLY A 213 14.67 4.16 7.20
CA GLY A 213 13.36 4.65 6.83
C GLY A 213 13.27 5.12 5.36
N GLN A 214 14.40 5.34 4.67
CA GLN A 214 14.42 5.59 3.22
C GLN A 214 14.61 4.32 2.36
N VAL A 215 14.48 3.15 2.97
CA VAL A 215 14.41 1.89 2.24
C VAL A 215 12.95 1.64 1.84
N TYR A 216 12.62 2.06 0.62
CA TYR A 216 11.28 1.97 0.03
C TYR A 216 11.07 0.63 -0.68
N TRP A 217 11.51 -0.46 -0.06
CA TRP A 217 11.19 -1.78 -0.56
C TRP A 217 9.70 -2.07 -0.40
N GLN A 218 9.15 -2.78 -1.39
CA GLN A 218 7.75 -3.19 -1.44
C GLN A 218 7.35 -4.19 -0.35
N ALA A 219 8.34 -4.84 0.28
CA ALA A 219 8.18 -5.51 1.56
C ALA A 219 9.50 -5.46 2.33
N ARG A 220 9.44 -5.39 3.66
CA ARG A 220 10.63 -5.34 4.54
C ARG A 220 10.32 -5.91 5.92
N LEU A 221 11.36 -6.10 6.74
CA LEU A 221 11.16 -6.25 8.18
C LEU A 221 10.85 -4.86 8.76
N SER A 222 9.87 -4.78 9.66
CA SER A 222 9.64 -3.55 10.39
C SER A 222 10.73 -3.36 11.44
N ASP A 223 11.30 -2.15 11.51
CA ASP A 223 12.28 -1.80 12.55
C ASP A 223 11.61 -1.61 13.93
N ARG A 224 10.28 -1.41 13.96
CA ARG A 224 9.50 -1.11 15.18
C ARG A 224 8.74 -2.31 15.72
N TYR A 225 8.23 -3.16 14.83
CA TYR A 225 7.37 -4.29 15.18
C TYR A 225 7.99 -5.61 14.69
N PRO A 226 7.80 -6.73 15.40
CA PRO A 226 8.29 -8.05 14.97
C PRO A 226 7.41 -8.60 13.82
N THR A 227 7.43 -7.90 12.68
CA THR A 227 6.51 -8.13 11.56
C THR A 227 7.26 -8.06 10.23
N VAL A 228 6.78 -8.82 9.26
CA VAL A 228 6.99 -8.50 7.85
C VAL A 228 5.95 -7.47 7.45
N GLU A 229 6.41 -6.38 6.86
CA GLU A 229 5.62 -5.25 6.42
C GLU A 229 5.55 -5.24 4.89
N VAL A 230 4.36 -5.42 4.32
CA VAL A 230 4.11 -5.37 2.87
C VAL A 230 3.56 -3.99 2.51
N ARG A 231 4.26 -3.28 1.61
CA ARG A 231 4.03 -1.86 1.27
C ARG A 231 3.81 -1.60 -0.23
N CYS A 232 3.63 -2.65 -1.02
CA CYS A 232 3.48 -2.53 -2.48
C CYS A 232 2.16 -1.90 -2.91
N SER A 233 1.14 -1.90 -2.06
CA SER A 233 -0.22 -1.53 -2.43
C SER A 233 -0.45 -0.03 -2.42
N ASP A 234 -1.23 0.44 -3.38
CA ASP A 234 -1.89 1.75 -3.27
C ASP A 234 -2.95 1.68 -2.15
N VAL A 235 -3.36 2.82 -1.59
CA VAL A 235 -4.54 2.86 -0.71
C VAL A 235 -5.78 2.38 -1.46
N GLN A 236 -6.72 1.69 -0.79
CA GLN A 236 -7.90 1.12 -1.45
C GLN A 236 -9.12 2.03 -1.38
N LEU A 237 -9.97 2.01 -2.42
CA LEU A 237 -11.22 2.78 -2.43
C LEU A 237 -12.15 2.37 -1.28
N ARG A 238 -12.38 1.06 -1.10
CA ARG A 238 -13.28 0.50 -0.09
C ARG A 238 -12.51 -0.14 1.05
N ALA A 239 -13.05 -0.06 2.27
CA ALA A 239 -12.50 -0.75 3.44
C ALA A 239 -12.47 -2.28 3.24
N ASP A 240 -13.50 -2.86 2.63
CA ASP A 240 -13.52 -4.29 2.29
C ASP A 240 -12.38 -4.73 1.37
N ASP A 241 -11.97 -3.89 0.41
CA ASP A 241 -10.86 -4.22 -0.50
C ASP A 241 -9.53 -4.19 0.27
N ALA A 242 -9.39 -3.27 1.24
CA ALA A 242 -8.26 -3.27 2.17
C ALA A 242 -8.27 -4.52 3.07
N VAL A 243 -9.43 -4.94 3.59
CA VAL A 243 -9.58 -6.18 4.38
C VAL A 243 -9.22 -7.42 3.56
N MET A 244 -9.64 -7.48 2.29
CA MET A 244 -9.26 -8.55 1.36
C MET A 244 -7.74 -8.65 1.22
N LEU A 245 -7.07 -7.52 0.95
CA LEU A 245 -5.60 -7.48 0.81
C LEU A 245 -4.90 -7.87 2.12
N ALA A 246 -5.39 -7.41 3.26
CA ALA A 246 -4.86 -7.79 4.58
C ALA A 246 -4.97 -9.30 4.81
N GLY A 247 -6.11 -9.91 4.46
CA GLY A 247 -6.32 -11.36 4.53
C GLY A 247 -5.38 -12.15 3.63
N ILE A 248 -5.21 -11.71 2.38
CA ILE A 248 -4.28 -12.34 1.43
C ILE A 248 -2.84 -12.24 1.93
N VAL A 249 -2.41 -11.07 2.41
CA VAL A 249 -1.04 -10.88 2.92
C VAL A 249 -0.81 -11.70 4.18
N ARG A 250 -1.77 -11.72 5.12
CA ARG A 250 -1.71 -12.56 6.33
C ARG A 250 -1.55 -14.04 5.97
N ALA A 251 -2.38 -14.55 5.07
CA ALA A 251 -2.34 -15.94 4.65
C ALA A 251 -1.06 -16.27 3.86
N LEU A 252 -0.58 -15.35 3.02
CA LEU A 252 0.66 -15.52 2.27
C LEU A 252 1.88 -15.61 3.22
N VAL A 253 1.94 -14.76 4.25
CA VAL A 253 2.99 -14.81 5.27
C VAL A 253 2.88 -16.09 6.10
N ALA A 254 1.67 -16.48 6.53
CA ALA A 254 1.44 -17.72 7.26
C ALA A 254 1.88 -18.96 6.48
N THR A 255 1.51 -19.04 5.20
CA THR A 255 1.96 -20.11 4.29
C THR A 255 3.48 -20.10 4.17
N ALA A 256 4.11 -18.95 3.98
CA ALA A 256 5.57 -18.85 3.87
C ALA A 256 6.31 -19.29 5.15
N ILE A 257 5.75 -19.01 6.33
CA ILE A 257 6.27 -19.50 7.62
C ILE A 257 6.16 -21.03 7.68
N ALA A 258 5.01 -21.60 7.30
CA ALA A 258 4.81 -23.05 7.30
C ALA A 258 5.76 -23.76 6.33
N GLU A 259 5.98 -23.19 5.14
CA GLU A 259 6.92 -23.68 4.14
C GLU A 259 8.37 -23.63 4.61
N GLU A 260 8.79 -22.54 5.24
CA GLU A 260 10.12 -22.44 5.85
C GLU A 260 10.33 -23.53 6.90
N LYS A 261 9.36 -23.69 7.82
CA LYS A 261 9.41 -24.74 8.85
C LYS A 261 9.45 -26.16 8.26
N ALA A 262 8.80 -26.37 7.12
CA ALA A 262 8.80 -27.64 6.41
C ALA A 262 10.04 -27.85 5.52
N GLY A 263 10.95 -26.87 5.43
CA GLY A 263 12.14 -26.95 4.58
C GLY A 263 11.84 -26.87 3.08
N VAL A 264 10.67 -26.33 2.69
CA VAL A 264 10.31 -26.12 1.29
C VAL A 264 11.17 -24.99 0.72
N PRO A 265 11.96 -25.23 -0.35
CA PRO A 265 12.80 -24.19 -0.93
C PRO A 265 11.99 -23.01 -1.47
N ALA A 266 12.48 -21.79 -1.27
CA ALA A 266 11.89 -20.61 -1.90
C ALA A 266 11.96 -20.72 -3.44
N PRO A 267 10.92 -20.29 -4.18
CA PRO A 267 10.93 -20.35 -5.64
C PRO A 267 12.12 -19.60 -6.26
N PRO A 268 12.77 -20.16 -7.29
CA PRO A 268 13.80 -19.44 -8.02
C PRO A 268 13.16 -18.26 -8.75
N CYS A 269 13.55 -17.04 -8.39
CA CYS A 269 13.09 -15.84 -9.06
C CYS A 269 14.27 -14.88 -9.29
N ALA A 270 14.62 -14.68 -10.57
CA ALA A 270 15.67 -13.73 -10.92
C ALA A 270 15.24 -12.30 -10.53
N PRO A 271 16.12 -11.50 -9.91
CA PRO A 271 15.76 -10.15 -9.47
C PRO A 271 15.28 -9.25 -10.62
N GLU A 272 15.82 -9.44 -11.83
CA GLU A 272 15.43 -8.71 -13.04
C GLU A 272 13.98 -9.01 -13.42
N LEU A 273 13.54 -10.27 -13.30
CA LEU A 273 12.17 -10.69 -13.61
C LEU A 273 11.17 -10.15 -12.60
N VAL A 274 11.50 -10.14 -11.30
CA VAL A 274 10.62 -9.54 -10.29
C VAL A 274 10.48 -8.03 -10.50
N ARG A 275 11.58 -7.35 -10.86
CA ARG A 275 11.54 -5.92 -11.20
C ARG A 275 10.71 -5.64 -12.46
N ALA A 276 10.91 -6.43 -13.52
CA ALA A 276 10.12 -6.31 -14.75
C ALA A 276 8.63 -6.60 -14.51
N GLY A 277 8.32 -7.65 -13.74
CA GLY A 277 6.96 -8.00 -13.34
C GLY A 277 6.31 -6.89 -12.51
N THR A 278 7.06 -6.26 -11.60
CA THR A 278 6.59 -5.11 -10.82
C THR A 278 6.18 -3.95 -11.73
N TRP A 279 7.04 -3.59 -12.69
CA TRP A 279 6.72 -2.53 -13.65
C TRP A 279 5.50 -2.90 -14.51
N HIS A 280 5.43 -4.16 -14.97
CA HIS A 280 4.31 -4.66 -15.78
C HIS A 280 2.98 -4.60 -15.00
N ALA A 281 2.99 -5.02 -13.74
CA ALA A 281 1.85 -4.92 -12.83
C ALA A 281 1.44 -3.46 -12.59
N ALA A 282 2.40 -2.56 -12.34
CA ALA A 282 2.12 -1.14 -12.21
C ALA A 282 1.48 -0.56 -13.48
N ARG A 283 1.91 -1.01 -14.67
CA ARG A 283 1.42 -0.52 -15.96
C ARG A 283 0.02 -1.01 -16.30
N TYR A 284 -0.26 -2.29 -16.07
CA TYR A 284 -1.47 -2.92 -16.60
C TYR A 284 -2.50 -3.32 -15.54
N GLY A 285 -2.13 -3.36 -14.25
CA GLY A 285 -2.98 -3.94 -13.22
C GLY A 285 -3.34 -5.39 -13.58
N LEU A 286 -4.62 -5.74 -13.44
CA LEU A 286 -5.15 -7.05 -13.83
C LEU A 286 -5.62 -7.14 -15.30
N ASN A 287 -5.50 -6.06 -16.09
CA ASN A 287 -6.00 -6.00 -17.48
C ASN A 287 -5.06 -6.61 -18.52
N SER A 288 -3.98 -7.26 -18.08
CA SER A 288 -3.02 -7.94 -18.95
C SER A 288 -2.54 -9.23 -18.26
N THR A 289 -1.47 -9.82 -18.78
CA THR A 289 -0.80 -10.95 -18.17
C THR A 289 0.00 -10.54 -16.93
N LEU A 290 0.24 -11.51 -16.05
CA LEU A 290 1.19 -11.41 -14.95
C LEU A 290 2.29 -12.45 -15.15
N LEU A 291 3.47 -12.20 -14.60
CA LEU A 291 4.61 -13.10 -14.74
C LEU A 291 4.67 -14.08 -13.56
N ASP A 292 4.93 -15.36 -13.86
CA ASP A 292 5.30 -16.35 -12.86
C ASP A 292 6.76 -16.15 -12.35
N PRO A 293 7.24 -16.92 -11.35
CA PRO A 293 8.61 -16.79 -10.85
C PRO A 293 9.71 -16.95 -11.91
N LEU A 294 9.43 -17.71 -12.98
CA LEU A 294 10.34 -18.01 -14.08
C LEU A 294 10.23 -16.99 -15.23
N GLY A 295 9.28 -16.05 -15.14
CA GLY A 295 9.06 -15.01 -16.13
C GLY A 295 8.09 -15.39 -17.25
N HIS A 296 7.37 -16.53 -17.15
CA HIS A 296 6.36 -16.86 -18.14
C HIS A 296 5.09 -16.03 -17.89
N PRO A 297 4.47 -15.49 -18.95
CA PRO A 297 3.23 -14.75 -18.83
C PRO A 297 2.04 -15.69 -18.66
N HIS A 298 1.16 -15.37 -17.72
CA HIS A 298 -0.11 -16.06 -17.47
C HIS A 298 -1.24 -15.05 -17.39
N THR A 299 -2.48 -15.48 -17.60
CA THR A 299 -3.62 -14.57 -17.40
C THR A 299 -3.71 -14.15 -15.94
N SER A 300 -4.21 -12.94 -15.68
CA SER A 300 -4.41 -12.48 -14.30
C SER A 300 -5.30 -13.43 -13.48
N GLY A 301 -6.34 -14.00 -14.12
CA GLY A 301 -7.21 -15.01 -13.50
C GLY A 301 -6.47 -16.28 -13.05
N ASP A 302 -5.59 -16.82 -13.91
CA ASP A 302 -4.81 -18.02 -13.57
C ASP A 302 -3.83 -17.75 -12.42
N VAL A 303 -3.18 -16.59 -12.43
CA VAL A 303 -2.25 -16.20 -11.36
C VAL A 303 -2.97 -16.00 -10.03
N LEU A 304 -4.14 -15.36 -10.04
CA LEU A 304 -4.96 -15.18 -8.83
C LEU A 304 -5.52 -16.51 -8.32
N CYS A 305 -5.95 -17.39 -9.21
CA CYS A 305 -6.39 -18.75 -8.85
C CYS A 305 -5.23 -19.52 -8.19
N SER A 306 -4.04 -19.50 -8.79
CA SER A 306 -2.83 -20.11 -8.21
C SER A 306 -2.47 -19.53 -6.85
N LEU A 307 -2.54 -18.20 -6.70
CA LEU A 307 -2.30 -17.53 -5.41
C LEU A 307 -3.31 -17.99 -4.36
N LEU A 308 -4.61 -17.96 -4.68
CA LEU A 308 -5.66 -18.39 -3.76
C LEU A 308 -5.47 -19.84 -3.34
N LEU A 309 -5.28 -20.76 -4.29
CA LEU A 309 -5.04 -22.18 -3.99
C LEU A 309 -3.84 -22.38 -3.05
N HIS A 310 -2.78 -21.61 -3.24
CA HIS A 310 -1.57 -21.68 -2.42
C HIS A 310 -1.79 -21.19 -0.98
N ILE A 311 -2.66 -20.19 -0.77
CA ILE A 311 -2.93 -19.62 0.56
C ILE A 311 -4.21 -20.17 1.22
N THR A 312 -5.01 -20.99 0.51
CA THR A 312 -6.26 -21.59 1.01
C THR A 312 -6.09 -22.25 2.39
N PRO A 313 -5.09 -23.10 2.65
CA PRO A 313 -4.96 -23.75 3.96
C PRO A 313 -4.84 -22.74 5.10
N ALA A 314 -4.07 -21.66 4.91
CA ALA A 314 -3.90 -20.61 5.91
C ALA A 314 -5.17 -19.77 6.08
N LEU A 315 -5.91 -19.50 4.99
CA LEU A 315 -7.21 -18.83 5.06
C LEU A 315 -8.26 -19.67 5.78
N GLU A 316 -8.28 -20.99 5.58
CA GLU A 316 -9.19 -21.91 6.27
C GLU A 316 -8.86 -22.01 7.76
N GLU A 317 -7.57 -22.12 8.12
CA GLU A 317 -7.12 -22.14 9.51
C GLU A 317 -7.50 -20.84 10.24
N ALA A 318 -7.41 -19.70 9.56
CA ALA A 318 -7.79 -18.39 10.10
C ALA A 318 -9.31 -18.12 10.08
N GLY A 319 -10.11 -18.93 9.38
CA GLY A 319 -11.54 -18.72 9.18
C GLY A 319 -11.90 -17.66 8.13
N ASP A 320 -10.93 -17.15 7.38
CA ASP A 320 -11.10 -16.02 6.43
C ASP A 320 -11.52 -16.46 5.02
N PHE A 321 -11.39 -17.76 4.69
CA PHE A 321 -11.50 -18.25 3.32
C PHE A 321 -12.74 -17.77 2.58
N ARG A 322 -13.91 -17.84 3.22
CA ARG A 322 -15.18 -17.41 2.62
C ARG A 322 -15.18 -15.91 2.32
N GLN A 323 -14.74 -15.09 3.27
CA GLN A 323 -14.72 -13.63 3.13
C GLN A 323 -13.76 -13.22 2.02
N VAL A 324 -12.49 -13.66 2.11
CA VAL A 324 -11.45 -13.28 1.14
C VAL A 324 -11.80 -13.76 -0.26
N SER A 325 -12.27 -15.00 -0.44
CA SER A 325 -12.60 -15.53 -1.76
C SER A 325 -13.77 -14.79 -2.42
N ALA A 326 -14.79 -14.39 -1.63
CA ALA A 326 -15.90 -13.60 -2.13
C ALA A 326 -15.43 -12.21 -2.62
N LEU A 327 -14.52 -11.58 -1.89
CA LEU A 327 -13.97 -10.27 -2.23
C LEU A 327 -13.06 -10.34 -3.48
N VAL A 328 -12.25 -11.40 -3.63
CA VAL A 328 -11.47 -11.61 -4.86
C VAL A 328 -12.38 -11.85 -6.06
N HIS A 329 -13.47 -12.60 -5.89
CA HIS A 329 -14.44 -12.79 -6.96
C HIS A 329 -15.06 -11.46 -7.40
N ARG A 330 -15.43 -10.60 -6.45
CA ARG A 330 -15.93 -9.24 -6.73
C ARG A 330 -14.88 -8.40 -7.46
N LEU A 331 -13.61 -8.43 -7.03
CA LEU A 331 -12.51 -7.73 -7.72
C LEU A 331 -12.41 -8.16 -9.19
N LEU A 332 -12.51 -9.47 -9.48
CA LEU A 332 -12.45 -9.99 -10.84
C LEU A 332 -13.64 -9.59 -11.70
N GLN A 333 -14.82 -9.38 -11.09
CA GLN A 333 -16.03 -8.95 -11.79
C GLN A 333 -16.07 -7.44 -12.03
N GLU A 334 -15.69 -6.65 -11.03
CA GLU A 334 -15.80 -5.18 -11.06
C GLU A 334 -14.54 -4.50 -11.62
N GLY A 335 -13.40 -5.20 -11.64
CA GLY A 335 -12.09 -4.64 -11.96
C GLY A 335 -11.42 -3.97 -10.77
N THR A 336 -10.16 -3.58 -10.96
CA THR A 336 -9.35 -2.91 -9.93
C THR A 336 -9.87 -1.50 -9.62
N PRO A 337 -9.48 -0.90 -8.48
CA PRO A 337 -9.77 0.49 -8.20
C PRO A 337 -9.33 1.46 -9.33
N ALA A 338 -8.21 1.20 -9.99
CA ALA A 338 -7.78 1.96 -11.17
C ALA A 338 -8.78 1.87 -12.33
N ASP A 339 -9.39 0.72 -12.57
CA ASP A 339 -10.42 0.56 -13.60
C ASP A 339 -11.68 1.37 -13.26
N ARG A 340 -12.04 1.39 -11.98
CA ARG A 340 -13.17 2.18 -11.48
C ARG A 340 -12.92 3.68 -11.63
N GLN A 341 -11.71 4.16 -11.30
CA GLN A 341 -11.32 5.56 -11.51
C GLN A 341 -11.38 5.97 -12.97
N ARG A 342 -10.88 5.12 -13.89
CA ARG A 342 -10.96 5.38 -15.35
C ARG A 342 -12.40 5.46 -15.85
N ARG A 343 -13.27 4.56 -15.40
CA ARG A 343 -14.71 4.59 -15.74
C ARG A 343 -15.36 5.86 -15.23
N ALA A 344 -15.15 6.21 -13.95
CA ALA A 344 -15.69 7.42 -13.35
C ALA A 344 -15.22 8.70 -14.07
N LEU A 345 -13.94 8.77 -14.46
CA LEU A 345 -13.39 9.87 -15.25
C LEU A 345 -14.01 9.94 -16.66
N THR A 346 -14.23 8.80 -17.31
CA THR A 346 -14.82 8.74 -18.66
C THR A 346 -16.30 9.13 -18.65
N GLU A 347 -17.05 8.67 -17.65
CA GLU A 347 -18.50 8.87 -17.55
C GLU A 347 -18.89 10.24 -16.97
N GLY A 348 -18.14 10.72 -15.98
CA GLY A 348 -18.48 11.92 -15.19
C GLY A 348 -17.40 13.00 -15.16
N GLY A 349 -16.31 12.85 -15.93
CA GLY A 349 -15.18 13.77 -15.88
C GLY A 349 -14.51 13.81 -14.51
N LEU A 350 -13.81 14.91 -14.24
CA LEU A 350 -13.18 15.13 -12.93
C LEU A 350 -14.19 15.07 -11.76
N PRO A 351 -15.40 15.66 -11.84
CA PRO A 351 -16.39 15.51 -10.76
C PRO A 351 -16.77 14.06 -10.47
N GLY A 352 -16.92 13.21 -11.50
CA GLY A 352 -17.18 11.78 -11.34
C GLY A 352 -16.04 11.05 -10.63
N LEU A 353 -14.80 11.35 -11.02
CA LEU A 353 -13.60 10.82 -10.36
C LEU A 353 -13.52 11.25 -8.89
N LEU A 354 -13.70 12.55 -8.61
CA LEU A 354 -13.67 13.08 -7.24
C LEU A 354 -14.77 12.48 -6.37
N GLY A 355 -15.99 12.33 -6.91
CA GLY A 355 -17.08 11.65 -6.23
C GLY A 355 -16.75 10.19 -5.87
N LEU A 356 -16.05 9.47 -6.75
CA LEU A 356 -15.61 8.10 -6.45
C LEU A 356 -14.57 8.05 -5.33
N ILE A 357 -13.49 8.83 -5.44
CA ILE A 357 -12.34 8.71 -4.52
C ILE A 357 -12.60 9.34 -3.15
N THR A 358 -13.52 10.31 -3.05
CA THR A 358 -13.92 10.95 -1.78
C THR A 358 -15.23 10.38 -1.19
N GLY A 359 -16.07 9.74 -2.00
CA GLY A 359 -17.32 9.14 -1.55
C GLY A 359 -17.15 7.75 -0.92
N ALA A 360 -16.18 6.97 -1.41
CA ALA A 360 -15.89 5.62 -0.91
C ALA A 360 -15.33 5.58 0.53
N THR A 361 -15.11 6.74 1.15
CA THR A 361 -14.65 6.90 2.52
C THR A 361 -15.76 7.28 3.52
N ALA A 362 -16.95 7.65 3.02
CA ALA A 362 -18.07 8.09 3.86
C ALA A 362 -19.24 7.09 3.94
N SER A 363 -19.35 6.16 2.98
CA SER A 363 -20.45 5.19 2.89
C SER A 363 -19.96 3.85 2.32
N ASP A 364 -19.74 2.88 3.21
CA ASP A 364 -20.03 1.44 3.12
C ASP A 364 -19.34 0.72 4.28
#